data_AF-A0A2E2RIG5-F1
#
_entry.id   AF-A0A2E2RIG5-F1
#
_cell.length_a   1.000
_cell.length_b   1.000
_cell.length_c   1.000
_cell.angle_alpha   90.00
_cell.angle_beta   90.00
_cell.angle_gamma   90.00
#
_symmetry.space_group_name_H-M   'P 1'
#
loop_
_entity.id
_entity.type
_entity.pdbx_description
1 polymer ?
#
loop_
_entity_poly.entity_id
_entity_poly.type
_entity_poly.pdbx_seq_one_letter_code
_entity_poly.pdbx_strand_id
1 'polypeptide(L)'
;MLITGPAAAGKTTVAGAWAETRRDMCAHLSLDSFRLLIKSGYHDPRAGWNEEAQGQLNVARSNVASVALRFVESGISSVIDDVVFPNW
;
A
#
# COMPACT_ATOMS: atom_id res chain seq x y z
N MET A 1 -0.41 11.09 4.33
CA MET A 1 1.07 11.06 4.31
C MET A 1 1.51 9.83 3.51
N LEU A 2 2.53 9.93 2.66
CA LEU A 2 3.06 8.80 1.89
C LEU A 2 4.40 8.37 2.48
N ILE A 3 4.53 7.10 2.87
CA ILE A 3 5.81 6.52 3.30
C ILE A 3 6.28 5.55 2.21
N THR A 4 7.42 5.85 1.58
CA THR A 4 8.05 5.00 0.55
C THR A 4 9.41 4.49 1.03
N GLY A 5 9.88 3.39 0.45
CA GLY A 5 11.24 2.88 0.69
C GLY A 5 11.41 1.37 0.46
N PRO A 6 12.63 0.84 0.67
CA PRO A 6 12.99 -0.55 0.40
C PRO A 6 12.12 -1.58 1.15
N ALA A 7 11.57 -2.61 0.47
CA ALA A 7 10.94 -3.78 1.06
C ALA A 7 11.76 -4.34 2.22
N ALA A 8 11.05 -4.83 3.25
CA ALA A 8 11.60 -5.27 4.53
C ALA A 8 12.25 -4.19 5.42
N ALA A 9 12.24 -2.90 5.07
CA ALA A 9 12.71 -1.81 5.95
C ALA A 9 11.78 -1.49 7.15
N GLY A 10 10.77 -2.33 7.43
CA GLY A 10 9.83 -2.10 8.54
C GLY A 10 8.81 -0.98 8.33
N LYS A 11 8.65 -0.45 7.11
CA LYS A 11 7.73 0.68 6.82
C LYS A 11 6.28 0.39 7.21
N THR A 12 5.78 -0.82 6.96
CA THR A 12 4.44 -1.23 7.36
C THR A 12 4.27 -1.21 8.88
N THR A 13 5.30 -1.66 9.62
CA THR A 13 5.32 -1.62 11.10
C THR A 13 5.43 -0.19 11.63
N VAL A 14 6.27 0.65 11.03
CA VAL A 14 6.43 2.06 11.43
C VAL A 14 5.19 2.88 11.08
N ALA A 15 4.58 2.64 9.91
CA ALA A 15 3.33 3.28 9.49
C ALA A 15 2.17 2.89 10.42
N GLY A 16 2.06 1.60 10.77
CA GLY A 16 1.08 1.10 11.73
C GLY A 16 1.27 1.71 13.11
N ALA A 17 2.48 1.62 13.68
CA ALA A 17 2.78 2.21 14.98
C ALA A 17 2.58 3.74 15.00
N TRP A 18 2.94 4.44 13.93
CA TRP A 18 2.66 5.88 13.81
C TRP A 18 1.16 6.18 13.77
N ALA A 19 0.37 5.40 13.02
CA ALA A 19 -1.08 5.53 12.97
C ALA A 19 -1.72 5.29 14.35
N GLU A 20 -1.22 4.32 15.12
CA GLU A 20 -1.66 4.03 16.50
C GLU A 20 -1.37 5.18 17.47
N THR A 21 -0.33 5.98 17.22
CA THR A 21 -0.01 7.15 18.06
C THR A 21 -0.89 8.39 17.76
N ARG A 22 -1.76 8.32 16.75
CA ARG A 22 -2.65 9.44 16.40
C ARG A 22 -3.75 9.60 17.45
N ARG A 23 -4.03 10.86 17.82
CA ARG A 23 -5.16 11.20 18.70
C ARG A 23 -6.53 11.03 18.03
N ASP A 24 -6.56 11.18 16.71
CA ASP A 24 -7.75 11.03 15.87
C ASP A 24 -7.65 9.74 15.05
N MET A 25 -8.78 9.21 14.59
CA MET A 25 -8.82 8.00 13.76
C MET A 25 -7.86 8.11 12.56
N CYS A 26 -7.01 7.09 12.41
CA CYS A 26 -6.03 7.00 11.34
C CYS A 26 -6.03 5.61 10.71
N ALA A 27 -6.30 5.54 9.41
CA ALA A 27 -6.25 4.31 8.65
C ALA A 27 -4.85 4.09 8.05
N HIS A 28 -4.35 2.86 8.15
CA HIS A 28 -3.14 2.44 7.45
C HIS A 28 -3.51 1.60 6.23
N LEU A 29 -3.10 2.05 5.04
CA LEU A 29 -3.41 1.44 3.76
C LEU A 29 -2.14 0.90 3.10
N SER A 30 -2.02 -0.43 3.07
CA SER A 30 -0.88 -1.09 2.44
C SER A 30 -1.12 -1.42 0.98
N LEU A 31 -0.30 -0.84 0.10
CA LEU A 31 -0.39 -1.12 -1.32
C LEU A 31 -0.14 -2.61 -1.62
N ASP A 32 0.73 -3.27 -0.86
CA ASP A 32 1.00 -4.70 -0.98
C ASP A 32 -0.26 -5.53 -0.67
N SER A 33 -0.96 -5.20 0.43
CA SER A 33 -2.24 -5.85 0.77
C SER A 33 -3.28 -5.71 -0.34
N PHE A 34 -3.36 -4.55 -1.00
CA PHE A 34 -4.28 -4.35 -2.12
C PHE A 34 -3.92 -5.17 -3.36
N ARG A 35 -2.62 -5.37 -3.63
CA ARG A 35 -2.19 -6.27 -4.71
C ARG A 35 -2.54 -7.72 -4.42
N LEU A 36 -2.36 -8.14 -3.16
CA LEU A 36 -2.67 -9.50 -2.71
C LEU A 36 -4.17 -9.83 -2.68
N LEU A 37 -5.06 -8.88 -2.96
CA LEU A 37 -6.48 -9.14 -3.19
C LEU A 37 -6.73 -9.95 -4.47
N ILE A 38 -5.84 -9.82 -5.47
CA ILE A 38 -5.89 -10.65 -6.67
C ILE A 38 -5.38 -12.04 -6.27
N LYS A 39 -6.26 -13.06 -6.32
CA LYS A 39 -5.92 -14.45 -5.95
C LYS A 39 -5.67 -15.34 -7.16
N SER A 40 -6.57 -15.29 -8.15
CA SER A 40 -6.38 -15.98 -9.42
C SER A 40 -5.66 -15.07 -10.39
N GLY A 41 -4.64 -15.59 -11.09
CA GLY A 41 -3.84 -14.82 -12.04
C GLY A 41 -2.91 -13.79 -11.39
N TYR A 42 -2.58 -13.91 -10.10
CA TYR A 42 -1.62 -13.01 -9.46
C TYR A 42 -0.22 -13.17 -10.06
N HIS A 43 0.40 -12.05 -10.43
CA HIS A 43 1.76 -12.00 -10.93
C HIS A 43 2.68 -11.40 -9.87
N ASP A 44 3.46 -12.27 -9.23
CA ASP A 44 4.42 -11.88 -8.18
C ASP A 44 5.61 -11.11 -8.79
N PRO A 45 5.83 -9.84 -8.43
CA PRO A 45 6.96 -9.05 -8.92
C PRO A 45 8.32 -9.64 -8.49
N ARG A 46 8.37 -10.45 -7.42
CA ARG A 46 9.59 -11.12 -6.95
C ARG A 46 10.00 -12.27 -7.87
N ALA A 47 9.06 -12.82 -8.64
CA ALA A 47 9.33 -13.82 -9.66
C ALA A 47 9.75 -13.19 -11.00
N GLY A 48 9.72 -11.85 -11.10
CA GLY A 48 10.08 -11.09 -12.29
C GLY A 48 9.07 -9.97 -12.57
N TRP A 49 9.58 -8.79 -12.93
CA TRP A 49 8.72 -7.68 -13.32
C TRP A 49 8.28 -7.84 -14.78
N ASN A 50 6.99 -8.04 -15.00
CA ASN A 50 6.39 -8.13 -16.34
C ASN A 50 5.19 -7.16 -16.47
N GLU A 51 4.64 -7.07 -17.68
CA GLU A 51 3.51 -6.17 -17.98
C GLU A 51 2.28 -6.46 -17.09
N GLU A 52 2.01 -7.73 -16.81
CA GLU A 52 0.90 -8.13 -15.93
C GLU A 52 1.13 -7.68 -14.48
N ALA A 53 2.33 -7.86 -13.93
CA ALA A 53 2.69 -7.39 -12.60
C ALA A 53 2.57 -5.86 -12.49
N GLN A 54 2.97 -5.14 -13.55
CA GLN A 54 2.80 -3.68 -13.65
C GLN A 54 1.31 -3.28 -13.74
N GLY A 55 0.51 -4.01 -14.51
CA GLY A 55 -0.93 -3.81 -14.61
C GLY A 55 -1.63 -3.99 -13.26
N GLN A 56 -1.29 -5.06 -12.54
CA GLN A 56 -1.81 -5.33 -11.20
C GLN A 56 -1.41 -4.25 -10.18
N LEU A 57 -0.19 -3.73 -10.26
CA LEU A 57 0.26 -2.60 -9.44
C LEU A 57 -0.57 -1.34 -9.73
N ASN A 58 -0.82 -1.04 -11.00
CA ASN A 58 -1.62 0.13 -11.38
C ASN A 58 -3.06 0.03 -10.86
N VAL A 59 -3.69 -1.15 -10.96
CA VAL A 59 -5.01 -1.41 -10.37
C VAL A 59 -4.99 -1.22 -8.85
N ALA A 60 -3.99 -1.78 -8.16
CA ALA A 60 -3.86 -1.63 -6.72
C ALA A 60 -3.70 -0.16 -6.29
N ARG A 61 -2.91 0.63 -7.02
CA ARG A 61 -2.73 2.08 -6.77
C ARG A 61 -4.04 2.84 -6.89
N SER A 62 -4.80 2.61 -7.96
CA SER A 62 -6.12 3.23 -8.17
C SER A 62 -7.11 2.87 -7.06
N ASN A 63 -7.10 1.62 -6.61
CA ASN A 63 -7.97 1.16 -5.52
C ASN A 63 -7.59 1.78 -4.18
N VAL A 64 -6.29 1.79 -3.82
CA VAL A 64 -5.81 2.42 -2.59
C VAL A 64 -6.16 3.91 -2.56
N ALA A 65 -5.97 4.63 -3.67
CA ALA A 65 -6.31 6.04 -3.76
C ALA A 65 -7.82 6.28 -3.54
N SER A 66 -8.66 5.43 -4.14
CA SER A 66 -10.12 5.49 -3.99
C SER A 66 -10.56 5.21 -2.54
N VAL A 67 -9.91 4.25 -1.87
CA VAL A 67 -10.18 3.95 -0.45
C VAL A 67 -9.70 5.08 0.45
N ALA A 68 -8.51 5.64 0.18
CA ALA A 68 -7.99 6.79 0.92
C ALA A 68 -8.92 8.00 0.84
N LEU A 69 -9.50 8.26 -0.35
CA LEU A 69 -10.49 9.32 -0.53
C LEU A 69 -11.72 9.11 0.36
N ARG A 70 -12.26 7.88 0.41
CA ARG A 70 -13.41 7.56 1.28
C ARG A 70 -13.13 7.77 2.77
N PHE A 71 -11.90 7.51 3.21
CA PHE A 71 -11.50 7.81 4.58
C PHE A 71 -11.49 9.32 4.84
N VAL A 72 -10.93 10.11 3.92
CA VAL A 72 -10.91 11.59 4.02
C VAL A 72 -12.34 12.15 4.06
N GLU A 73 -13.22 11.67 3.18
CA GLU A 73 -14.65 12.05 3.16
C GLU A 73 -15.37 11.70 4.47
N SER A 74 -14.90 10.67 5.18
CA SER A 74 -15.42 10.25 6.49
C SER A 74 -14.74 10.94 7.68
N GLY A 75 -13.86 11.92 7.43
CA GLY A 75 -13.10 12.61 8.48
C GLY A 75 -11.99 11.76 9.13
N ILE A 76 -11.61 10.65 8.49
CA ILE A 76 -10.55 9.74 8.97
C ILE A 76 -9.27 10.03 8.20
N SER A 77 -8.19 10.30 8.92
CA SER A 77 -6.87 10.48 8.29
C SER A 77 -6.34 9.15 7.77
N SER A 78 -5.49 9.15 6.73
CA SER A 78 -4.86 7.91 6.26
C SER A 78 -3.37 8.06 5.91
N VAL A 79 -2.64 6.96 6.11
CA VAL A 79 -1.27 6.77 5.66
C VAL A 79 -1.24 5.62 4.67
N ILE A 80 -0.54 5.84 3.56
CA ILE A 80 -0.32 4.81 2.53
C ILE A 80 1.15 4.40 2.62
N ASP A 81 1.43 3.10 2.76
CA ASP A 81 2.77 2.55 2.61
C ASP A 81 2.91 1.79 1.28
N ASP A 82 3.86 2.26 0.47
CA ASP A 82 4.31 1.55 -0.72
C ASP A 82 5.56 0.74 -0.37
N VAL A 83 5.54 -0.53 -0.73
CA VAL A 83 6.68 -1.43 -0.62
C VAL A 83 7.47 -1.32 -1.93
N VAL A 84 8.47 -0.44 -1.96
CA VAL A 84 9.42 -0.39 -3.07
C VAL A 84 10.44 -1.49 -2.81
N PHE A 85 10.45 -2.59 -3.57
CA PHE A 85 11.52 -3.59 -3.42
C PHE A 85 12.87 -2.96 -3.80
N PRO A 86 13.89 -2.95 -2.92
CA PRO A 86 15.23 -2.55 -3.33
C PRO A 86 15.76 -3.64 -4.23
N ASN A 87 16.49 -3.21 -5.25
CA ASN A 87 17.13 -4.04 -6.28
C ASN A 87 16.21 -4.31 -7.47
N TRP A 88 15.89 -3.21 -8.15
CA TRP A 88 15.99 -3.09 -9.60
C TRP A 88 16.69 -1.77 -9.89
#